data_AF-A0A843E6R0-F1
#
_entry.id   AF-A0A843E6R0-F1
#
_cell.length_a   1.000
_cell.length_b   1.000
_cell.length_c   1.000
_cell.angle_alpha   90.00
_cell.angle_beta   90.00
_cell.angle_gamma   90.00
#
_symmetry.space_group_name_H-M   'P 1'
#
loop_
_entity.id
_entity.type
_entity.pdbx_description
1 polymer ?
#
loop_
_entity_poly.entity_id
_entity_poly.type
_entity_poly.pdbx_seq_one_letter_code
_entity_poly.pdbx_strand_id
1 'polypeptide(L)'
;DITHPIPDLSGYITEGQIVLTMDLHRNGIYPPVNVSSSLSRLMNNGIGEGKTRDDHKAVSDQLYASYAEGKDLRGLVAIVGKDSLSAKDRKLLDFADLFEDRVVRQGLYEDRSIEKTLDIAWEILAELDIDQLTRIKKSLIQTYLPKKE
;
A
#
# COMPACT_ATOMS: atom_id res chain seq x y z
N ASP A 1 7.40 -19.27 -11.83
CA ASP A 1 7.89 -17.88 -11.80
C ASP A 1 6.97 -17.00 -12.63
N ILE A 2 6.90 -15.70 -12.39
CA ILE A 2 6.02 -14.76 -13.11
C ILE A 2 6.39 -14.66 -14.60
N THR A 3 7.65 -14.94 -14.93
CA THR A 3 8.17 -15.03 -16.31
C THR A 3 7.78 -16.33 -17.03
N HIS A 4 7.12 -17.26 -16.33
CA HIS A 4 6.67 -18.50 -16.95
C HIS A 4 5.54 -18.21 -17.96
N PRO A 5 5.45 -18.94 -19.09
CA PRO A 5 4.43 -18.66 -20.12
C PRO A 5 2.99 -18.67 -19.61
N ILE A 6 2.67 -19.52 -18.62
CA ILE A 6 1.32 -19.58 -18.03
C ILE A 6 0.90 -18.24 -17.38
N PRO A 7 1.61 -17.70 -16.36
CA PRO A 7 1.26 -16.42 -15.78
C PRO A 7 1.33 -15.27 -16.79
N ASP A 8 2.32 -15.26 -17.68
CA ASP A 8 2.46 -14.22 -18.71
C ASP A 8 1.24 -14.17 -19.66
N LEU A 9 0.84 -15.31 -20.22
CA LEU A 9 -0.33 -15.40 -21.09
C LEU A 9 -1.63 -15.12 -20.34
N SER A 10 -1.74 -15.56 -19.08
CA SER A 10 -2.94 -15.28 -18.28
C SER A 10 -3.07 -13.78 -17.96
N GLY A 11 -1.96 -13.09 -17.65
CA GLY A 11 -1.94 -11.65 -17.41
C GLY A 11 -2.16 -10.82 -18.67
N TYR A 12 -1.84 -11.37 -19.85
CA TYR A 12 -2.18 -10.77 -21.12
C TYR A 12 -3.69 -10.84 -21.42
N ILE A 13 -4.35 -11.93 -21.03
CA ILE A 13 -5.77 -12.17 -21.32
C ILE A 13 -6.69 -11.47 -20.31
N THR A 14 -6.29 -11.41 -19.04
CA THR A 14 -7.12 -10.88 -17.94
C THR A 14 -6.89 -9.39 -17.70
N GLU A 15 -7.86 -8.71 -17.07
CA GLU A 15 -7.73 -7.27 -16.75
C GLU A 15 -6.91 -6.96 -15.50
N GLY A 16 -6.04 -7.88 -15.07
CA GLY A 16 -5.24 -7.72 -13.86
C GLY A 16 -4.91 -9.03 -13.18
N GLN A 17 -4.14 -8.96 -12.11
CA GLN A 17 -3.71 -10.11 -11.34
C GLN A 17 -3.51 -9.74 -9.88
N ILE A 18 -3.73 -10.71 -9.00
CA ILE A 18 -3.36 -10.64 -7.59
C ILE A 18 -2.20 -11.60 -7.40
N VAL A 19 -1.03 -11.05 -7.06
CA VAL A 19 0.21 -11.82 -6.92
C VAL A 19 0.42 -12.16 -5.45
N LEU A 20 0.56 -13.46 -5.16
CA LEU A 20 0.96 -13.95 -3.85
C LEU A 20 2.48 -14.19 -3.84
N THR A 21 3.16 -13.77 -2.77
CA THR A 21 4.62 -13.96 -2.64
C THR A 21 5.00 -14.82 -1.45
N MET A 22 6.04 -15.63 -1.65
CA MET A 22 6.59 -16.44 -0.56
C MET A 22 7.31 -15.61 0.50
N ASP A 23 7.82 -14.43 0.16
CA ASP A 23 8.52 -13.56 1.12
C ASP A 23 7.57 -13.05 2.20
N LEU A 24 6.40 -12.53 1.81
CA LEU A 24 5.37 -12.11 2.77
C LEU A 24 4.85 -13.29 3.59
N HIS A 25 4.67 -14.46 2.95
CA HIS A 25 4.25 -15.66 3.66
C HIS A 25 5.27 -16.12 4.71
N ARG A 26 6.56 -16.10 4.38
CA ARG A 26 7.66 -16.44 5.31
C ARG A 26 7.78 -15.46 6.47
N ASN A 27 7.43 -14.19 6.26
CA ASN A 27 7.34 -13.17 7.30
C ASN A 27 6.05 -13.27 8.15
N GLY A 28 5.24 -14.32 7.95
CA GLY A 28 4.02 -14.54 8.73
C GLY A 28 2.88 -13.57 8.39
N ILE A 29 2.91 -12.95 7.21
CA ILE A 29 1.85 -12.06 6.73
C ILE A 29 0.81 -12.89 5.97
N TYR A 30 -0.45 -12.75 6.37
CA TYR A 30 -1.59 -13.39 5.73
C TYR A 30 -2.69 -12.35 5.49
N PRO A 31 -3.32 -12.32 4.30
CA PRO A 31 -2.92 -13.01 3.08
C PRO A 31 -1.61 -12.45 2.50
N PRO A 32 -0.72 -13.27 1.89
CA PRO A 32 0.59 -12.82 1.43
C PRO A 32 0.52 -12.12 0.06
N VAL A 33 -0.31 -11.08 -0.05
CA VAL A 33 -0.55 -10.34 -1.29
C VAL A 33 0.54 -9.29 -1.52
N ASN A 34 1.24 -9.40 -2.65
CA ASN A 34 2.22 -8.40 -3.08
C ASN A 34 1.53 -7.33 -3.94
N VAL A 35 1.26 -6.20 -3.31
CA VAL A 35 0.58 -5.05 -3.94
C VAL A 35 1.40 -4.44 -5.08
N SER A 36 2.73 -4.43 -5.00
CA SER A 36 3.60 -3.85 -6.05
C SER A 36 3.55 -4.59 -7.39
N SER A 37 3.22 -5.88 -7.36
CA SER A 37 3.14 -6.73 -8.57
C SER A 37 1.70 -7.06 -8.97
N SER A 38 0.73 -6.64 -8.15
CA SER A 38 -0.70 -6.83 -8.41
C SER A 38 -1.27 -5.62 -9.15
N LEU A 39 -2.30 -5.83 -9.96
CA LEU A 39 -2.94 -4.78 -10.73
C LEU A 39 -4.42 -5.10 -10.95
N SER A 40 -5.26 -4.07 -10.93
CA SER A 40 -6.63 -4.13 -11.46
C SER A 40 -6.82 -2.97 -12.44
N ARG A 41 -6.99 -3.27 -13.74
CA ARG A 41 -7.19 -2.25 -14.78
C ARG A 41 -8.56 -1.59 -14.70
N LEU A 42 -9.53 -2.27 -14.09
CA LEU A 42 -10.91 -1.79 -13.95
C LEU A 42 -11.15 -1.04 -12.64
N MET A 43 -10.15 -0.90 -11.77
CA MET A 43 -10.28 -0.25 -10.46
C MET A 43 -10.96 1.13 -10.56
N ASN A 44 -10.54 1.98 -11.50
CA ASN A 44 -11.11 3.33 -11.66
C ASN A 44 -12.61 3.33 -11.94
N ASN A 45 -13.15 2.25 -12.53
CA ASN A 45 -14.58 2.10 -12.78
C ASN A 45 -15.35 1.61 -11.55
N GLY A 46 -14.67 1.12 -10.51
CA GLY A 46 -15.28 0.59 -9.28
C GLY A 46 -15.20 1.52 -8.07
N ILE A 47 -14.48 2.64 -8.16
CA ILE A 47 -14.20 3.53 -7.02
C ILE A 47 -14.84 4.92 -7.18
N GLY A 48 -14.78 5.72 -6.12
CA GLY A 48 -15.24 7.11 -6.10
C GLY A 48 -16.64 7.29 -5.49
N GLU A 49 -17.14 8.53 -5.60
CA GLU A 49 -18.44 8.94 -5.06
C GLU A 49 -19.59 8.10 -5.64
N GLY A 50 -20.51 7.67 -4.78
CA GLY A 50 -21.63 6.79 -5.14
C GLY A 50 -21.27 5.32 -5.34
N LYS A 51 -20.00 4.93 -5.17
CA LYS A 51 -19.54 3.52 -5.21
C LYS A 51 -18.82 3.10 -3.94
N THR A 52 -17.83 3.89 -3.53
CA THR A 52 -17.03 3.65 -2.32
C THR A 52 -16.97 4.93 -1.50
N ARG A 53 -15.90 5.71 -1.65
CA ARG A 53 -15.70 7.02 -1.03
C ARG A 53 -14.89 7.92 -1.98
N ASP A 54 -14.97 9.24 -1.79
CA ASP A 54 -14.36 10.25 -2.67
C ASP A 54 -12.83 10.25 -2.63
N ASP A 55 -12.23 9.79 -1.53
CA ASP A 55 -10.79 9.73 -1.27
C ASP A 55 -10.10 8.46 -1.80
N HIS A 56 -10.87 7.40 -2.12
CA HIS A 56 -10.35 6.05 -2.40
C HIS A 56 -9.18 6.06 -3.40
N LYS A 57 -9.34 6.73 -4.55
CA LYS A 57 -8.29 6.78 -5.57
C LYS A 57 -7.00 7.41 -5.03
N ALA A 58 -7.12 8.56 -4.36
CA ALA A 58 -5.98 9.31 -3.87
C ALA A 58 -5.23 8.53 -2.77
N VAL A 59 -5.98 7.89 -1.86
CA VAL A 59 -5.42 7.05 -0.81
C VAL A 59 -4.68 5.85 -1.40
N SER A 60 -5.29 5.14 -2.35
CA SER A 60 -4.64 4.01 -3.02
C SER A 60 -3.36 4.42 -3.74
N ASP A 61 -3.38 5.52 -4.48
CA ASP A 61 -2.21 6.03 -5.20
C ASP A 61 -1.07 6.42 -4.23
N GLN A 62 -1.41 7.05 -3.10
CA GLN A 62 -0.44 7.44 -2.08
C GLN A 62 0.15 6.23 -1.34
N LEU A 63 -0.68 5.28 -0.93
CA LEU A 63 -0.24 4.03 -0.30
C LEU A 63 0.78 3.31 -1.19
N TYR A 64 0.46 3.15 -2.47
CA TYR A 64 1.34 2.49 -3.43
C TYR A 64 2.69 3.19 -3.54
N ALA A 65 2.69 4.53 -3.66
CA ALA A 65 3.92 5.29 -3.80
C ALA A 65 4.79 5.23 -2.55
N SER A 66 4.21 5.46 -1.37
CA SER A 66 4.93 5.41 -0.09
C SER A 66 5.46 4.00 0.21
N TYR A 67 4.69 2.95 -0.11
CA TYR A 67 5.15 1.57 0.05
C TYR A 67 6.28 1.19 -0.91
N ALA A 68 6.19 1.61 -2.18
CA ALA A 68 7.26 1.38 -3.16
C ALA A 68 8.57 2.05 -2.73
N GLU A 69 8.49 3.31 -2.30
CA GLU A 69 9.65 4.06 -1.81
C GLU A 69 10.25 3.42 -0.54
N GLY A 70 9.42 3.05 0.43
CA GLY A 70 9.88 2.33 1.63
C GLY A 70 10.54 0.98 1.32
N LYS A 71 10.04 0.26 0.31
CA LYS A 71 10.64 -1.01 -0.14
C LYS A 71 12.01 -0.81 -0.79
N ASP A 72 12.18 0.23 -1.60
CA ASP A 72 13.49 0.58 -2.18
C ASP A 72 14.49 0.98 -1.09
N LEU A 73 14.02 1.70 -0.06
CA LEU A 73 14.82 2.05 1.11
C LEU A 73 15.27 0.84 1.92
N ARG A 74 14.49 -0.26 2.00
CA ARG A 74 14.96 -1.52 2.62
C ARG A 74 16.19 -2.08 1.92
N GLY A 75 16.23 -1.99 0.58
CA GLY A 75 17.40 -2.38 -0.22
C GLY A 75 18.61 -1.49 0.08
N LEU A 76 18.39 -0.18 0.18
CA LEU A 76 19.45 0.77 0.54
C LEU A 76 20.01 0.51 1.95
N VAL A 77 19.14 0.27 2.94
CA VAL A 77 19.52 -0.05 4.33
C VAL A 77 20.43 -1.27 4.40
N ALA A 78 20.14 -2.30 3.61
CA ALA A 78 20.97 -3.50 3.57
C ALA A 78 22.40 -3.23 3.06
N ILE A 79 22.63 -2.14 2.33
CA ILE A 79 23.93 -1.76 1.77
C ILE A 79 24.67 -0.77 2.70
N VAL A 80 24.00 0.29 3.15
CA VAL A 80 24.65 1.42 3.86
C VAL A 80 24.34 1.50 5.37
N GLY A 81 23.38 0.70 5.85
CA GLY A 81 22.92 0.69 7.24
C GLY A 81 21.76 1.66 7.52
N LYS A 82 20.96 1.40 8.57
CA LYS A 82 19.78 2.21 8.90
C LYS A 82 20.16 3.63 9.36
N ASP A 83 21.34 3.80 9.95
CA ASP A 83 21.77 5.07 10.52
C ASP A 83 22.06 6.16 9.49
N SER A 84 22.35 5.79 8.23
CA SER A 84 22.63 6.74 7.16
C SER A 84 21.37 7.36 6.54
N LEU A 85 20.18 6.88 6.88
CA LEU A 85 18.92 7.40 6.36
C LEU A 85 18.54 8.74 6.99
N SER A 86 17.97 9.63 6.17
CA SER A 86 17.35 10.86 6.67
C SER A 86 16.12 10.55 7.54
N ALA A 87 15.69 11.49 8.37
CA ALA A 87 14.50 11.31 9.21
C ALA A 87 13.24 10.99 8.38
N LYS A 88 13.12 11.56 7.18
CA LYS A 88 12.01 11.31 6.26
C LYS A 88 12.06 9.90 5.66
N ASP A 89 13.24 9.46 5.27
CA ASP A 89 13.42 8.11 4.71
C ASP A 89 13.18 7.05 5.78
N ARG A 90 13.58 7.31 7.03
CA ARG A 90 13.27 6.41 8.16
C ARG A 90 11.76 6.25 8.34
N LYS A 91 10.98 7.33 8.24
CA LYS A 91 9.51 7.25 8.29
C LYS A 91 8.92 6.43 7.14
N LEU A 92 9.44 6.56 5.92
CA LEU A 92 8.99 5.77 4.78
C LEU A 92 9.35 4.29 4.91
N LEU A 93 10.54 4.00 5.46
CA LEU A 93 10.95 2.64 5.79
C LEU A 93 10.01 2.01 6.82
N ASP A 94 9.78 2.71 7.93
CA ASP A 94 8.88 2.23 9.00
C ASP A 94 7.42 2.16 8.48
N PHE A 95 7.01 3.05 7.57
CA PHE A 95 5.71 3.00 6.90
C PHE A 95 5.53 1.74 6.06
N ALA A 96 6.56 1.24 5.37
CA ALA A 96 6.44 0.00 4.62
C ALA A 96 6.18 -1.21 5.52
N ASP A 97 6.80 -1.25 6.71
CA ASP A 97 6.53 -2.27 7.71
C ASP A 97 5.09 -2.15 8.25
N LEU A 98 4.63 -0.92 8.54
CA LEU A 98 3.25 -0.65 8.97
C LEU A 98 2.22 -1.03 7.90
N PHE A 99 2.51 -0.76 6.63
CA PHE A 99 1.62 -1.11 5.52
C PHE A 99 1.41 -2.64 5.44
N GLU A 100 2.50 -3.40 5.53
CA GLU A 100 2.45 -4.86 5.55
C GLU A 100 1.68 -5.38 6.78
N ASP A 101 1.87 -4.78 7.95
CA ASP A 101 1.29 -5.26 9.20
C ASP A 101 -0.16 -4.82 9.44
N ARG A 102 -0.57 -3.66 8.94
CA ARG A 102 -1.89 -3.07 9.18
C ARG A 102 -2.84 -3.18 7.99
N VAL A 103 -2.33 -3.02 6.77
CA VAL A 103 -3.15 -3.03 5.55
C VAL A 103 -3.19 -4.43 4.94
N VAL A 104 -2.02 -5.04 4.70
CA VAL A 104 -1.94 -6.35 4.04
C VAL A 104 -2.35 -7.48 4.99
N ARG A 105 -1.82 -7.48 6.22
CA ARG A 105 -2.17 -8.49 7.22
C ARG A 105 -3.64 -8.35 7.62
N GLN A 106 -4.36 -9.45 7.52
CA GLN A 106 -5.77 -9.59 7.88
C GLN A 106 -6.01 -10.99 8.44
N GLY A 107 -6.89 -11.13 9.43
CA GLY A 107 -7.27 -12.43 9.97
C GLY A 107 -8.03 -13.30 8.95
N LEU A 108 -7.93 -14.63 9.09
CA LEU A 108 -8.64 -15.59 8.22
C LEU A 108 -10.17 -15.37 8.19
N TYR A 109 -10.73 -14.91 9.30
CA TYR A 109 -12.15 -14.65 9.47
C TYR A 109 -12.47 -13.16 9.64
N GLU A 110 -11.48 -12.30 9.40
CA GLU A 110 -11.68 -10.87 9.42
C GLU A 110 -12.21 -10.45 8.04
N ASP A 111 -13.38 -9.81 8.03
CA ASP A 111 -13.99 -9.25 6.83
C ASP A 111 -14.04 -7.72 6.99
N ARG A 112 -13.24 -7.01 6.19
CA ARG A 112 -13.11 -5.55 6.25
C ARG A 112 -13.97 -4.92 5.17
N SER A 113 -14.82 -3.97 5.57
CA SER A 113 -15.48 -3.10 4.61
C SER A 113 -14.47 -2.18 3.92
N ILE A 114 -14.86 -1.59 2.78
CA ILE A 114 -13.99 -0.65 2.08
C ILE A 114 -13.72 0.60 2.92
N GLU A 115 -14.72 1.09 3.66
CA GLU A 115 -14.58 2.23 4.57
C GLU A 115 -13.55 1.91 5.66
N LYS A 116 -13.65 0.73 6.28
CA LYS A 116 -12.69 0.31 7.30
C LYS A 116 -11.26 0.21 6.75
N THR A 117 -11.12 -0.26 5.52
CA THR A 117 -9.82 -0.35 4.83
C THR A 117 -9.24 1.05 4.57
N LEU A 118 -10.06 1.98 4.10
CA LEU A 118 -9.64 3.36 3.87
C LEU A 118 -9.33 4.09 5.19
N ASP A 119 -10.05 3.80 6.27
CA ASP A 119 -9.76 4.37 7.59
C ASP A 119 -8.40 3.90 8.12
N ILE A 120 -8.11 2.59 8.03
CA ILE A 120 -6.79 2.04 8.37
C ILE A 120 -5.69 2.69 7.51
N ALA A 121 -5.96 2.92 6.23
CA ALA A 121 -5.02 3.60 5.36
C ALA A 121 -4.71 5.02 5.84
N TRP A 122 -5.72 5.79 6.25
CA TRP A 122 -5.50 7.12 6.83
C TRP A 122 -4.76 7.10 8.15
N GLU A 123 -5.03 6.10 9.01
CA GLU A 123 -4.29 5.89 10.25
C GLU A 123 -2.79 5.71 10.00
N ILE A 124 -2.39 4.88 9.03
CA ILE A 124 -0.97 4.68 8.72
C ILE A 124 -0.36 5.86 7.96
N LEU A 125 -1.13 6.55 7.12
CA LEU A 125 -0.66 7.76 6.42
C LEU A 125 -0.37 8.91 7.38
N ALA A 126 -0.97 8.93 8.57
CA ALA A 126 -0.69 9.90 9.63
C ALA A 126 0.71 9.78 10.24
N GLU A 127 1.43 8.68 9.98
CA GLU A 127 2.83 8.53 10.38
C GLU A 127 3.81 9.27 9.47
N LEU A 128 3.40 9.56 8.24
CA LEU A 128 4.19 10.35 7.29
C LEU A 128 4.00 11.85 7.53
N ASP A 129 4.99 12.64 7.14
CA ASP A 129 4.86 14.10 7.14
C ASP A 129 3.91 14.55 6.02
N ILE A 130 3.19 15.66 6.25
CA ILE A 130 2.19 16.18 5.30
C ILE A 130 2.79 16.47 3.93
N ASP A 131 4.07 16.87 3.88
CA ASP A 131 4.78 17.14 2.63
C ASP A 131 5.18 15.85 1.87
N GLN A 132 5.15 14.69 2.52
CA GLN A 132 5.32 13.38 1.87
C GLN A 132 4.01 12.87 1.22
N LEU A 133 2.86 13.43 1.58
CA LEU A 133 1.54 13.09 1.02
C LEU A 133 1.27 13.79 -0.32
N THR A 134 2.16 13.56 -1.29
CA THR A 134 2.20 14.29 -2.58
C THR A 134 1.07 13.93 -3.55
N ARG A 135 0.43 12.77 -3.40
CA ARG A 135 -0.63 12.28 -4.31
C ARG A 135 -2.05 12.59 -3.82
N ILE A 136 -2.17 13.17 -2.62
CA ILE A 136 -3.46 13.48 -2.01
C ILE A 136 -3.70 15.00 -2.03
N LYS A 137 -4.90 15.41 -2.45
CA LYS A 137 -5.30 16.81 -2.41
C LYS A 137 -5.39 17.30 -0.97
N LYS A 138 -4.99 18.56 -0.73
CA LYS A 138 -5.05 19.20 0.60
C LYS A 138 -6.45 19.15 1.24
N SER A 139 -7.52 19.25 0.43
CA SER A 139 -8.90 19.17 0.93
C SER A 139 -9.22 17.81 1.56
N LEU A 140 -8.73 16.72 0.97
CA LEU A 140 -8.92 15.37 1.49
C LEU A 140 -8.08 15.16 2.76
N ILE A 141 -6.84 15.64 2.76
CA ILE A 141 -5.98 15.61 3.96
C ILE A 141 -6.66 16.31 5.13
N GLN A 142 -7.23 17.50 4.92
CA GLN A 142 -7.92 18.24 5.98
C GLN A 142 -9.18 17.54 6.50
N THR A 143 -9.83 16.74 5.66
CA THR A 143 -11.09 16.06 5.98
C THR A 143 -10.85 14.74 6.70
N TYR A 144 -9.86 13.97 6.25
CA TYR A 144 -9.70 12.57 6.63
C TYR A 144 -8.44 12.26 7.45
N LEU A 145 -7.40 13.11 7.41
CA LEU A 145 -6.19 12.84 8.18
C LEU A 145 -6.50 12.98 9.69
N PRO A 146 -6.24 11.95 10.51
CA PRO A 146 -6.41 12.04 11.96
C PRO A 146 -5.54 13.16 12.53
N LYS A 147 -6.12 14.00 13.40
CA LYS A 147 -5.35 15.00 14.15
C LYS A 147 -4.62 14.28 15.28
N LYS A 148 -3.28 14.26 15.23
CA LYS A 148 -2.46 13.85 16.38
C LYS A 148 -2.69 14.86 17.51
N GLU A 149 -3.19 14.41 18.66
CA GLU A 149 -3.29 15.21 19.89
C GLU A 149 -1.92 15.56 20.46
#